data_AF-A0AAE4NY49-F1
#
_entry.id   AF-A0AAE4NY49-F1
#
_cell.length_a   1.000
_cell.length_b   1.000
_cell.length_c   1.000
_cell.angle_alpha   90.00
_cell.angle_beta   90.00
_cell.angle_gamma   90.00
#
_symmetry.space_group_name_H-M   'P 1'
#
loop_
_entity.id
_entity.type
_entity.pdbx_description
1 polymer ?
#
loop_
_entity_poly.entity_id
_entity_poly.type
_entity_poly.pdbx_seq_one_letter_code
_entity_poly.pdbx_strand_id
1 'polypeptide(L)' 'MIVGVLLMKQSYDLIAEETGVGMFHTVALLYIVGAVLTIVLIGALLLLIAAILEVIAFFSLPDSVPEKASTTPAEEELAF' A
#
# COMPACT_ATOMS: atom_id res chain seq x y z
N MET A 1 18.87 -7.84 -5.67
CA MET A 1 18.15 -8.04 -4.40
C MET A 1 17.86 -6.71 -3.69
N ILE A 2 18.86 -5.86 -3.40
CA ILE A 2 18.65 -4.59 -2.66
C ILE A 2 17.75 -3.58 -3.41
N VAL A 3 17.94 -3.41 -4.72
CA VAL A 3 17.10 -2.51 -5.54
C VAL A 3 15.63 -2.94 -5.57
N GLY A 4 15.36 -4.26 -5.53
CA GLY A 4 14.00 -4.79 -5.53
C GLY A 4 13.22 -4.40 -4.27
N VAL A 5 13.88 -4.33 -3.12
CA VAL A 5 13.27 -3.91 -1.86
C VAL A 5 12.91 -2.42 -1.88
N LEU A 6 13.74 -1.58 -2.52
CA LEU A 6 13.47 -0.15 -2.66
C LEU A 6 12.28 0.13 -3.60
N LEU A 7 12.20 -0.59 -4.71
CA LEU A 7 11.07 -0.53 -5.63
C LEU A 7 9.78 -1.02 -4.96
N MET A 8 9.85 -2.11 -4.19
CA MET A 8 8.70 -2.64 -3.45
C MET A 8 8.16 -1.60 -2.46
N LYS A 9 9.05 -0.93 -1.71
CA LYS A 9 8.69 0.12 -0.76
C LYS A 9 8.04 1.32 -1.47
N GLN A 10 8.58 1.76 -2.61
CA GLN A 10 7.97 2.81 -3.42
C GLN A 10 6.60 2.41 -3.98
N SER A 11 6.42 1.17 -4.43
CA SER A 11 5.13 0.70 -4.96
C SER A 11 4.06 0.63 -3.87
N TYR A 12 4.39 0.16 -2.67
CA TYR A 12 3.44 0.14 -1.56
C TYR A 12 3.11 1.54 -1.03
N ASP A 13 4.08 2.45 -0.99
CA ASP A 13 3.83 3.85 -0.63
C ASP A 13 2.88 4.52 -1.66
N LEU A 14 3.09 4.28 -2.95
CA LEU A 14 2.22 4.82 -4.02
C LEU A 14 0.81 4.23 -3.96
N ILE A 15 0.67 2.93 -3.69
CA ILE A 15 -0.63 2.29 -3.51
C ILE A 15 -1.34 2.88 -2.29
N ALA A 16 -0.65 3.08 -1.17
CA ALA A 16 -1.24 3.67 0.03
C ALA A 16 -1.68 5.13 -0.20
N GLU A 17 -0.93 5.90 -1.00
CA GLU A 17 -1.23 7.29 -1.35
C GLU A 17 -2.42 7.40 -2.32
N GLU A 18 -2.49 6.53 -3.34
CA GLU A 18 -3.53 6.58 -4.36
C GLU A 18 -4.83 5.87 -3.92
N THR A 19 -4.77 4.91 -2.99
CA THR A 19 -5.96 4.22 -2.47
C THR A 19 -6.49 4.82 -1.18
N GLY A 20 -5.67 5.61 -0.45
CA GLY A 20 -6.00 6.14 0.88
C GLY A 20 -6.09 5.07 1.98
N VAL A 21 -5.78 3.80 1.67
CA VAL A 21 -5.91 2.68 2.62
C VAL A 21 -4.58 2.48 3.35
N GLY A 22 -4.38 3.21 4.45
CA GLY A 22 -3.18 3.12 5.30
C GLY A 22 -2.93 1.74 5.93
N MET A 23 -3.88 0.81 5.83
CA MET A 23 -3.74 -0.56 6.35
C MET A 23 -2.64 -1.34 5.61
N PHE A 24 -2.40 -1.05 4.32
CA PHE A 24 -1.30 -1.65 3.56
C PHE A 24 0.09 -1.25 4.11
N HIS A 25 0.24 -0.03 4.64
CA HIS A 25 1.49 0.41 5.25
C HIS A 25 1.79 -0.38 6.53
N THR A 26 0.76 -0.59 7.36
CA THR A 26 0.88 -1.40 8.58
C THR A 26 1.23 -2.85 8.26
N VAL A 27 0.58 -3.45 7.25
CA VAL A 27 0.88 -4.81 6.78
C VAL A 27 2.34 -4.93 6.33
N ALA A 28 2.83 -3.99 5.53
CA ALA A 28 4.21 -3.98 5.04
C ALA A 28 5.22 -3.91 6.20
N LEU A 29 4.97 -3.06 7.21
CA LEU A 29 5.82 -2.98 8.40
C LEU A 29 5.81 -4.28 9.20
N LEU A 30 4.65 -4.90 9.43
CA LEU A 30 4.57 -6.17 10.15
C LEU A 30 5.29 -7.30 9.40
N TYR A 31 5.25 -7.34 8.07
CA TYR A 31 6.03 -8.31 7.30
C TYR A 31 7.54 -8.11 7.47
N ILE A 32 8.03 -6.88 7.42
CA ILE A 32 9.46 -6.58 7.61
C ILE A 32 9.90 -6.97 9.02
N VAL A 33 9.18 -6.50 10.04
CA VAL A 33 9.51 -6.77 11.45
C VAL A 33 9.36 -8.26 11.76
N GLY A 34 8.29 -8.88 11.28
CA GLY A 34 8.03 -10.32 11.43
C GLY A 34 9.12 -11.17 10.80
N ALA A 35 9.57 -10.84 9.57
CA ALA A 35 10.65 -11.54 8.90
C ALA A 35 11.97 -11.47 9.68
N VAL A 36 12.32 -10.28 10.19
CA VAL A 36 13.53 -10.10 11.02
C VAL A 36 13.43 -10.88 12.34
N LEU A 37 12.26 -10.89 12.98
CA LEU A 37 12.03 -11.57 14.25
C LEU A 37 11.70 -13.06 14.12
N THR A 38 11.64 -13.62 12.90
CA THR A 38 11.32 -15.04 12.67
C THR A 38 12.36 -15.96 13.29
N ILE A 39 13.59 -15.48 13.44
CA ILE A 39 14.69 -16.16 14.13
C ILE A 39 14.30 -16.51 15.59
N VAL A 40 13.39 -15.74 16.22
CA VAL A 40 13.00 -15.88 17.63
C VAL A 40 11.64 -16.61 17.79
N LEU A 41 11.15 -17.31 16.76
CA LEU A 41 9.79 -17.93 16.66
C LEU A 41 8.62 -16.94 16.73
N ILE A 42 8.74 -15.86 17.49
CA ILE A 42 7.77 -14.75 17.60
C ILE A 42 7.50 -14.10 16.25
N GLY A 43 8.48 -14.06 15.35
CA GLY A 43 8.25 -13.51 14.01
C GLY A 43 7.23 -14.30 13.20
N ALA A 44 7.10 -15.62 13.39
CA ALA A 44 6.08 -16.40 12.69
C ALA A 44 4.65 -15.97 13.08
N LEU A 45 4.44 -15.60 14.34
CA LEU A 45 3.15 -15.06 14.81
C LEU A 45 2.89 -13.67 14.22
N LEU A 46 3.91 -12.80 14.15
CA LEU A 46 3.78 -11.49 13.51
C LEU A 46 3.47 -11.59 12.01
N LEU A 47 4.10 -12.54 11.31
CA LEU A 47 3.80 -12.82 9.91
C LEU A 47 2.37 -13.32 9.71
N LEU A 48 1.85 -14.14 10.62
CA LEU A 48 0.45 -14.60 10.58
C LEU A 48 -0.51 -13.42 10.75
N ILE A 49 -0.23 -12.51 11.69
CA ILE A 49 -1.05 -11.30 11.90
C ILE A 49 -0.97 -10.41 10.66
N ALA A 50 0.22 -10.25 10.06
CA ALA A 50 0.40 -9.48 8.82
C ALA A 50 -0.47 -10.03 7.69
N ALA A 51 -0.49 -11.34 7.50
CA ALA A 51 -1.29 -12.00 6.46
C ALA A 51 -2.79 -11.78 6.65
N ILE A 52 -3.30 -11.81 7.88
CA ILE A 52 -4.72 -11.53 8.16
C ILE A 52 -5.04 -10.06 7.82
N LEU A 53 -4.19 -9.13 8.25
CA LEU A 53 -4.37 -7.70 7.97
C LEU A 53 -4.27 -7.40 6.47
N GLU A 54 -3.45 -8.14 5.72
CA GLU A 54 -3.32 -8.02 4.26
C GLU A 54 -4.64 -8.34 3.56
N VAL A 55 -5.30 -9.45 3.97
CA VAL A 55 -6.61 -9.82 3.44
C VAL A 55 -7.64 -8.74 3.74
N ILE A 56 -7.68 -8.22 4.97
CA ILE A 56 -8.61 -7.14 5.34
C ILE A 56 -8.32 -5.86 4.55
N ALA A 57 -7.04 -5.51 4.35
CA ALA A 57 -6.65 -4.36 3.56
C ALA A 57 -7.10 -4.49 2.10
N PHE A 58 -7.00 -5.69 1.52
CA PHE A 58 -7.48 -5.98 0.17
C PHE A 58 -8.99 -5.79 0.03
N PHE A 59 -9.77 -6.27 1.00
CA PHE A 59 -11.22 -6.02 1.04
C PHE A 59 -11.60 -4.57 1.38
N SER A 60 -10.66 -3.80 1.94
CA SER A 60 -10.86 -2.37 2.25
C SER A 60 -10.50 -1.47 1.07
N LEU A 61 -10.00 -2.02 -0.05
CA LEU A 61 -9.76 -1.26 -1.26
C LEU A 61 -11.10 -0.73 -1.81
N PRO A 62 -11.17 0.55 -2.20
CA PRO A 62 -12.37 1.10 -2.80
C PRO A 62 -12.61 0.47 -4.19
N ASP A 63 -13.88 0.24 -4.55
CA ASP A 63 -14.29 -0.35 -5.84
C ASP A 63 -13.84 0.48 -7.06
N SER A 64 -13.54 1.76 -6.83
CA SER A 64 -12.92 2.66 -7.80
C SER A 64 -11.76 3.39 -7.14
N VAL A 65 -10.59 3.36 -7.79
CA VAL A 65 -9.49 4.24 -7.41
C VAL A 65 -10.01 5.67 -7.59
N PRO A 66 -10.02 6.52 -6.55
CA PRO A 66 -10.46 7.89 -6.71
C PRO A 66 -9.59 8.53 -7.79
N GLU A 67 -10.20 8.84 -8.93
CA GLU A 67 -9.53 9.54 -10.01
C GLU A 67 -9.00 10.85 -9.42
N LYS A 68 -7.68 10.90 -9.23
CA LYS A 68 -6.99 12.10 -8.75
C LYS A 68 -7.38 13.20 -9.71
N ALA A 69 -8.25 14.09 -9.22
CA ALA A 69 -8.94 15.09 -10.01
C ALA A 69 -7.97 15.68 -11.04
N SER A 70 -8.20 15.32 -12.30
CA SER A 70 -7.55 15.90 -13.45
C SER A 70 -8.01 17.35 -13.50
N THR A 71 -7.31 18.23 -12.78
CA THR A 71 -7.34 19.67 -13.04
C THR A 71 -6.70 19.90 -14.41
N THR A 72 -7.46 19.61 -15.47
CA THR A 72 -7.27 20.25 -16.76
C THR A 72 -8.23 21.44 -16.79
N PRO A 73 -7.74 22.67 -16.63
CA PRO A 73 -8.54 23.85 -16.79
C PRO A 73 -8.83 24.02 -18.29
N ALA A 74 -9.88 23.38 -18.78
CA ALA A 74 -10.43 23.63 -20.09
C ALA A 74 -11.33 24.88 -20.03
N GLU A 75 -10.70 26.02 -19.78
CA GLU A 75 -11.23 27.35 -20.11
C GLU A 75 -11.16 27.63 -21.63
N GLU A 76 -10.98 26.60 -22.48
CA GLU A 76 -10.69 26.75 -23.92
C GLU A 76 -11.90 26.51 -24.84
N GLU A 77 -13.10 26.24 -24.31
CA GLU A 77 -14.35 26.11 -25.11
C GLU A 77 -15.31 27.32 -24.91
N LEU A 78 -14.75 28.52 -24.74
CA LEU A 78 -15.50 29.78 -24.88
C LEU A 78 -14.97 30.64 -26.05
N ALA A 79 -14.12 30.06 -26.91
CA ALA A 79 -13.41 30.77 -27.97
C ALA A 79 -13.72 30.32 -29.41
N PHE A 80 -14.83 29.61 -29.64
CA PHE A 80 -15.34 29.31 -31.00
C PHE A 80 -16.85 29.46 -31.10
#